data_AF-A0A820AN84-F1
#
_entry.id   AF-A0A820AN84-F1
#
_cell.length_a   1.000
_cell.length_b   1.000
_cell.length_c   1.000
_cell.angle_alpha   90.00
_cell.angle_beta   90.00
_cell.angle_gamma   90.00
#
_symmetry.space_group_name_H-M   'P 1'
#
loop_
_entity.id
_entity.type
_entity.pdbx_description
1 polymer ?
#
loop_
_entity_poly.entity_id
_entity_poly.type
_entity_poly.pdbx_seq_one_letter_code
_entity_poly.pdbx_strand_id
1 'polypeptide(L)'
;MEDLELELPFDYKVLSIVSNFDHLLSLTLSHLDHYPFQLQSLLDKMPRLLSLKFRSWWSTEEMPPFDIKCPSVRYLDLQGVNEFHRPHCFNIQQCETLSKSPLGIQCQELRVEITDVLNILELVYMMENLRTLYITYFHDSRSHRPDVVNLIRHYAPPTTIVTRKYYGYITLRL
;
A
#
# COMPACT_ATOMS: atom_id res chain seq x y z
N MET A 1 -9.74 -14.83 11.16
CA MET A 1 -9.43 -14.13 9.90
C MET A 1 -8.55 -15.08 9.11
N GLU A 2 -9.01 -15.57 7.97
CA GLU A 2 -8.20 -16.43 7.12
C GLU A 2 -7.23 -15.53 6.35
N ASP A 3 -5.94 -15.75 6.62
CA ASP A 3 -4.81 -15.04 6.03
C ASP A 3 -3.97 -16.08 5.29
N LEU A 4 -3.48 -15.70 4.11
CA LEU A 4 -2.63 -16.53 3.28
C LEU A 4 -1.38 -15.73 2.97
N GLU A 5 -0.23 -16.33 3.23
CA GLU A 5 1.06 -15.78 2.85
C GLU A 5 1.63 -16.60 1.70
N LEU A 6 2.02 -15.91 0.62
CA LEU A 6 2.60 -16.53 -0.56
C LEU A 6 3.83 -15.74 -1.03
N GLU A 7 4.73 -16.47 -1.66
CA GLU A 7 5.89 -15.93 -2.35
C GLU A 7 5.66 -16.05 -3.86
N LEU A 8 6.00 -14.99 -4.60
CA LEU A 8 5.95 -14.98 -6.05
C LEU A 8 7.36 -15.14 -6.65
N PRO A 9 7.50 -15.85 -7.78
CA PRO A 9 6.48 -16.65 -8.46
C PRO A 9 6.25 -17.99 -7.72
N PHE A 10 5.05 -18.56 -7.83
CA PHE A 10 4.75 -19.91 -7.31
C PHE A 10 4.49 -20.90 -8.45
N ASP A 11 4.55 -22.20 -8.15
CA ASP A 11 4.16 -23.24 -9.12
C ASP A 11 2.65 -23.14 -9.41
N TYR A 12 2.30 -22.82 -10.66
CA TYR A 12 0.91 -22.72 -11.13
C TYR A 12 0.07 -23.96 -10.86
N LYS A 13 0.68 -25.13 -10.71
CA LYS A 13 -0.02 -26.37 -10.33
C LYS A 13 -0.70 -26.26 -8.96
N VAL A 14 -0.21 -25.41 -8.07
CA VAL A 14 -0.84 -25.18 -6.77
C VAL A 14 -2.19 -24.48 -6.95
N LEU A 15 -2.30 -23.53 -7.89
CA LEU A 15 -3.55 -22.82 -8.17
C LEU A 15 -4.53 -23.59 -9.05
N SER A 16 -4.07 -24.59 -9.79
CA SER A 16 -4.98 -25.43 -10.57
C SER A 16 -5.78 -26.41 -9.71
N ILE A 17 -5.27 -26.75 -8.52
CA ILE A 17 -5.95 -27.66 -7.58
C ILE A 17 -7.08 -26.94 -6.84
N VAL A 18 -6.89 -25.67 -6.49
CA VAL A 18 -7.90 -24.88 -5.75
C VAL A 18 -8.69 -24.03 -6.73
N SER A 19 -9.98 -24.34 -6.87
CA SER A 19 -10.88 -23.61 -7.78
C SER A 19 -11.09 -22.17 -7.31
N ASN A 20 -11.31 -21.95 -6.02
CA ASN A 20 -11.62 -20.64 -5.45
C ASN A 20 -11.23 -20.57 -3.95
N PHE A 21 -10.95 -19.36 -3.46
CA PHE A 21 -10.64 -19.05 -2.06
C PHE A 21 -11.73 -18.14 -1.46
N ASP A 22 -12.97 -18.61 -1.44
CA ASP A 22 -14.17 -17.82 -1.08
C ASP A 22 -14.21 -17.30 0.36
N HIS A 23 -13.34 -17.81 1.23
CA HIS A 23 -13.27 -17.45 2.64
C HIS A 23 -12.02 -16.61 2.98
N LEU A 24 -11.08 -16.49 2.03
CA LEU A 24 -9.86 -15.75 2.26
C LEU A 24 -10.13 -14.24 2.25
N LEU A 25 -9.72 -13.57 3.33
CA LEU A 25 -9.95 -12.12 3.52
C LEU A 25 -8.66 -11.31 3.46
N SER A 26 -7.51 -11.94 3.70
CA SER A 26 -6.20 -11.30 3.68
C SER A 26 -5.21 -12.14 2.88
N LEU A 27 -4.42 -11.45 2.06
CA LEU A 27 -3.33 -12.03 1.27
C LEU A 27 -2.08 -11.19 1.53
N THR A 28 -1.01 -11.87 1.92
CA THR A 28 0.31 -11.29 2.08
C THR A 28 1.23 -11.87 1.02
N LEU A 29 1.90 -11.02 0.27
CA LEU A 29 2.79 -11.39 -0.82
C LEU A 29 4.21 -10.95 -0.53
N SER A 30 5.17 -11.80 -0.86
CA SER A 30 6.59 -11.49 -0.86
C SER A 30 7.16 -11.66 -2.27
N HIS A 31 8.25 -10.94 -2.55
CA HIS A 31 9.02 -11.04 -3.80
C HIS A 31 8.17 -10.69 -5.03
N LEU A 32 7.54 -9.51 -4.99
CA LEU A 32 6.71 -9.04 -6.08
C LEU A 32 7.55 -8.62 -7.30
N ASP A 33 8.04 -9.61 -8.02
CA ASP A 33 8.65 -9.42 -9.34
C ASP A 33 7.63 -9.56 -10.44
N HIS A 34 8.04 -9.16 -11.64
CA HIS A 34 7.34 -8.94 -12.92
C HIS A 34 6.31 -9.99 -13.37
N TYR A 35 5.40 -10.39 -12.48
CA TYR A 35 4.41 -11.43 -12.64
C TYR A 35 2.99 -10.88 -12.44
N PRO A 36 2.62 -9.72 -13.05
CA PRO A 36 1.28 -9.16 -12.89
C PRO A 36 0.20 -10.15 -13.33
N PHE A 37 0.51 -11.01 -14.30
CA PHE A 37 -0.40 -12.08 -14.75
C PHE A 37 -0.63 -13.17 -13.69
N GLN A 38 0.42 -13.60 -12.97
CA GLN A 38 0.26 -14.60 -11.91
C GLN A 38 -0.56 -14.02 -10.75
N LEU A 39 -0.26 -12.78 -10.38
CA LEU A 39 -0.97 -12.10 -9.31
C LEU A 39 -2.44 -11.84 -9.68
N GLN A 40 -2.74 -11.39 -10.90
CA GLN A 40 -4.12 -11.24 -11.34
C GLN A 40 -4.87 -12.58 -11.30
N SER A 41 -4.27 -13.64 -11.82
CA SER A 41 -4.87 -15.00 -11.81
C SER A 41 -5.14 -15.51 -10.40
N LEU A 42 -4.27 -15.17 -9.44
CA LEU A 42 -4.46 -15.48 -8.02
C LEU A 42 -5.63 -14.69 -7.43
N LEU A 43 -5.68 -13.38 -7.67
CA LEU A 43 -6.71 -12.48 -7.15
C LEU A 43 -8.09 -12.75 -7.73
N ASP A 44 -8.17 -13.22 -8.99
CA ASP A 44 -9.42 -13.64 -9.63
C ASP A 44 -10.08 -14.83 -8.90
N LYS A 45 -9.29 -15.62 -8.15
CA LYS A 45 -9.75 -16.72 -7.29
C LYS A 45 -10.08 -16.28 -5.86
N MET A 46 -10.08 -14.98 -5.56
CA MET A 46 -10.27 -14.46 -4.21
C MET A 46 -11.33 -13.34 -4.19
N PRO A 47 -12.60 -13.65 -4.53
CA PRO A 47 -13.64 -12.63 -4.74
C PRO A 47 -14.01 -11.84 -3.49
N ARG A 48 -13.59 -12.29 -2.30
CA ARG A 48 -13.85 -11.65 -1.01
C ARG A 48 -12.60 -11.06 -0.36
N LEU A 49 -11.49 -10.97 -1.08
CA LEU A 49 -10.24 -10.45 -0.52
C LEU A 49 -10.41 -8.99 -0.12
N LEU A 50 -10.24 -8.68 1.17
CA LEU A 50 -10.38 -7.32 1.70
C LEU A 50 -9.03 -6.64 1.90
N SER A 51 -7.99 -7.42 2.20
CA SER A 51 -6.66 -6.94 2.56
C SER A 51 -5.62 -7.54 1.63
N LEU A 52 -4.80 -6.68 1.02
CA LEU A 52 -3.64 -7.08 0.23
C LEU A 52 -2.39 -6.41 0.79
N LYS A 53 -1.38 -7.21 1.13
CA LYS A 53 -0.13 -6.74 1.74
C LYS A 53 1.07 -7.18 0.91
N PHE A 54 2.04 -6.30 0.77
CA PHE A 54 3.31 -6.57 0.09
C PHE A 54 4.45 -6.44 1.10
N ARG A 55 5.07 -7.56 1.43
CA ARG A 55 6.08 -7.69 2.48
C ARG A 55 7.50 -7.43 1.98
N SER A 56 7.77 -7.79 0.73
CA SER A 56 9.04 -7.48 0.08
C SER A 56 8.87 -7.08 -1.37
N TRP A 57 9.69 -6.13 -1.76
CA TRP A 57 9.90 -5.64 -3.11
C TRP A 57 11.30 -6.09 -3.56
N TRP A 58 11.57 -6.25 -4.85
CA TRP A 58 12.96 -6.46 -5.26
C TRP A 58 13.68 -5.13 -5.44
N SER A 59 13.05 -4.19 -6.14
CA SER A 59 13.62 -2.87 -6.41
C SER A 59 12.87 -1.74 -5.70
N THR A 60 13.61 -0.70 -5.30
CA THR A 60 13.04 0.57 -4.82
C THR A 60 12.56 1.47 -5.95
N GLU A 61 13.05 1.24 -7.17
CA GLU A 61 12.75 2.08 -8.34
C GLU A 61 11.59 1.52 -9.16
N GLU A 62 11.31 0.22 -9.03
CA GLU A 62 10.23 -0.40 -9.78
C GLU A 62 8.88 -0.06 -9.18
N MET A 63 7.97 0.30 -10.07
CA MET A 63 6.60 0.61 -9.71
C MET A 63 5.86 -0.70 -9.45
N PRO A 64 5.13 -0.83 -8.33
CA PRO A 64 4.26 -1.96 -8.12
C PRO A 64 3.27 -2.13 -9.29
N PRO A 65 2.82 -3.35 -9.59
CA PRO A 65 1.84 -3.63 -10.63
C PRO A 65 0.45 -3.15 -10.20
N PHE A 66 0.27 -1.83 -10.14
CA PHE A 66 -0.97 -1.22 -9.70
C PHE A 66 -2.14 -1.43 -10.67
N ASP A 67 -1.86 -1.84 -11.91
CA ASP A 67 -2.87 -2.16 -12.95
C ASP A 67 -3.74 -3.38 -12.61
N ILE A 68 -3.40 -4.09 -11.53
CA ILE A 68 -4.11 -5.26 -11.05
C ILE A 68 -5.50 -4.87 -10.52
N LYS A 69 -6.49 -5.71 -10.83
CA LYS A 69 -7.89 -5.50 -10.46
C LYS A 69 -8.29 -6.50 -9.39
N CYS A 70 -8.76 -6.00 -8.25
CA CYS A 70 -9.38 -6.84 -7.23
C CYS A 70 -10.47 -6.01 -6.51
N PRO A 71 -11.71 -5.98 -7.04
CA PRO A 71 -12.73 -5.01 -6.65
C PRO A 71 -13.20 -5.10 -5.18
N SER A 72 -12.80 -6.14 -4.47
CA SER A 72 -13.11 -6.37 -3.06
C SER A 72 -12.08 -5.75 -2.11
N VAL A 73 -10.86 -5.44 -2.57
CA VAL A 73 -9.78 -4.95 -1.71
C VAL A 73 -10.10 -3.55 -1.20
N ARG A 74 -9.97 -3.37 0.10
CA ARG A 74 -10.19 -2.10 0.82
C ARG A 74 -8.97 -1.66 1.61
N TYR A 75 -8.14 -2.61 2.05
CA TYR A 75 -6.89 -2.35 2.76
C TYR A 75 -5.69 -2.73 1.88
N LEU A 76 -4.78 -1.77 1.69
CA LEU A 76 -3.51 -1.96 0.99
C LEU A 76 -2.35 -1.67 1.96
N ASP A 77 -1.44 -2.63 2.08
CA ASP A 77 -0.20 -2.47 2.83
C ASP A 77 1.00 -2.54 1.90
N LEU A 78 1.68 -1.41 1.74
CA LEU A 78 2.80 -1.24 0.83
C LEU A 78 4.13 -1.05 1.58
N GLN A 79 4.18 -1.30 2.90
CA GLN A 79 5.39 -1.15 3.73
C GLN A 79 6.38 -2.31 3.60
N GLY A 80 6.53 -2.85 2.40
CA GLY A 80 7.52 -3.88 2.13
C GLY A 80 8.95 -3.33 2.14
N VAL A 81 9.92 -4.24 2.30
CA VAL A 81 11.35 -3.94 2.22
C VAL A 81 11.96 -4.48 0.92
N ASN A 82 13.02 -3.85 0.43
CA ASN A 82 13.76 -4.37 -0.72
C ASN A 82 14.73 -5.52 -0.35
N GLU A 83 15.45 -6.06 -1.33
CA GLU A 83 16.47 -7.11 -1.14
C GLU A 83 17.59 -6.72 -0.14
N PHE A 84 17.84 -5.43 0.05
CA PHE A 84 18.81 -4.89 1.02
C PHE A 84 18.17 -4.57 2.39
N HIS A 85 16.96 -5.04 2.64
CA HIS A 85 16.15 -4.74 3.83
C HIS A 85 15.92 -3.24 4.05
N ARG A 86 15.95 -2.45 2.98
CA ARG A 86 15.63 -1.03 3.03
C ARG A 86 14.14 -0.84 2.76
N PRO A 87 13.47 0.06 3.49
CA PRO A 87 12.09 0.39 3.22
C PRO A 87 11.91 0.96 1.81
N HIS A 88 10.79 0.62 1.18
CA HIS A 88 10.37 1.24 -0.08
C HIS A 88 9.61 2.53 0.21
N CYS A 89 10.26 3.68 0.00
CA CYS A 89 9.65 5.00 0.20
C CYS A 89 9.02 5.52 -1.10
N PHE A 90 7.72 5.79 -1.07
CA PHE A 90 6.97 6.26 -2.23
C PHE A 90 7.32 7.70 -2.58
N ASN A 91 7.72 7.91 -3.84
CA ASN A 91 7.90 9.23 -4.43
C ASN A 91 6.57 9.76 -5.02
N ILE A 92 6.58 11.01 -5.51
CA ILE A 92 5.38 11.67 -6.05
C ILE A 92 4.78 10.91 -7.24
N GLN A 93 5.61 10.42 -8.17
CA GLN A 93 5.16 9.69 -9.34
C GLN A 93 4.46 8.38 -8.95
N GLN A 94 5.01 7.64 -7.99
CA GLN A 94 4.40 6.41 -7.48
C GLN A 94 3.09 6.68 -6.74
N CYS A 95 3.00 7.78 -5.99
CA CYS A 95 1.76 8.20 -5.33
C CYS A 95 0.68 8.55 -6.35
N GLU A 96 1.03 9.30 -7.40
CA GLU A 96 0.11 9.63 -8.49
C GLU A 96 -0.38 8.38 -9.22
N THR A 97 0.52 7.46 -9.57
CA THR A 97 0.13 6.24 -10.27
C THR A 97 -0.73 5.35 -9.39
N LEU A 98 -0.38 5.18 -8.11
CA LEU A 98 -1.22 4.44 -7.17
C LEU A 98 -2.62 5.05 -7.11
N SER A 99 -2.73 6.38 -6.94
CA SER A 99 -4.02 7.06 -6.78
C SER A 99 -4.94 6.89 -8.00
N LYS A 100 -4.36 6.77 -9.20
CA LYS A 100 -5.09 6.58 -10.47
C LYS A 100 -5.35 5.10 -10.81
N SER A 101 -4.78 4.18 -10.05
CA SER A 101 -4.86 2.75 -10.33
C SER A 101 -6.17 2.10 -9.87
N PRO A 102 -6.58 0.95 -10.44
CA PRO A 102 -7.73 0.20 -9.96
C PRO A 102 -7.68 -0.14 -8.46
N LEU A 103 -6.49 -0.46 -7.92
CA LEU A 103 -6.32 -0.70 -6.49
C LEU A 103 -6.47 0.57 -5.67
N GLY A 104 -5.87 1.68 -6.10
CA GLY A 104 -5.92 2.95 -5.37
C GLY A 104 -7.31 3.57 -5.34
N ILE A 105 -8.02 3.58 -6.47
CA ILE A 105 -9.35 4.20 -6.61
C ILE A 105 -10.33 3.67 -5.57
N GLN A 106 -10.30 2.37 -5.25
CA GLN A 106 -11.22 1.73 -4.31
C GLN A 106 -10.67 1.60 -2.87
N CYS A 107 -9.39 1.92 -2.68
CA CYS A 107 -8.71 1.73 -1.41
C CYS A 107 -9.33 2.64 -0.35
N GLN A 108 -9.69 2.07 0.79
CA GLN A 108 -10.24 2.79 1.95
C GLN A 108 -9.20 2.96 3.05
N GLU A 109 -8.25 2.03 3.14
CA GLU A 109 -7.18 2.07 4.13
C GLU A 109 -5.86 1.78 3.45
N LEU A 110 -4.95 2.75 3.50
CA LEU A 110 -3.62 2.62 2.90
C LEU A 110 -2.57 2.68 3.99
N ARG A 111 -1.63 1.74 3.97
CA ARG A 111 -0.40 1.79 4.73
C ARG A 111 0.79 1.89 3.79
N VAL A 112 1.62 2.92 3.97
CA VAL A 112 2.71 3.25 3.04
C VAL A 112 3.84 3.94 3.77
N GLU A 113 5.02 3.97 3.16
CA GLU A 113 6.16 4.75 3.63
C GLU A 113 6.44 5.92 2.69
N ILE A 114 6.64 7.11 3.24
CA ILE A 114 6.75 8.36 2.49
C ILE A 114 7.76 9.27 3.17
N THR A 115 8.59 9.95 2.37
CA THR A 115 9.63 10.88 2.87
C THR A 115 9.26 12.36 2.69
N ASP A 116 8.32 12.67 1.81
CA ASP A 116 7.88 14.05 1.52
C ASP A 116 6.43 14.29 1.94
N VAL A 117 6.18 15.37 2.67
CA VAL A 117 4.83 15.77 3.09
C VAL A 117 3.92 16.08 1.89
N LEU A 118 4.48 16.53 0.76
CA LEU A 118 3.70 16.79 -0.45
C LEU A 118 3.09 15.50 -1.01
N ASN A 119 3.84 14.40 -0.97
CA ASN A 119 3.34 13.09 -1.40
C ASN A 119 2.21 12.59 -0.49
N ILE A 120 2.27 12.89 0.81
CA ILE A 120 1.18 12.59 1.76
C ILE A 120 -0.08 13.33 1.36
N LEU A 121 0.03 14.64 1.11
CA LEU A 121 -1.10 15.47 0.72
C LEU A 121 -1.67 15.05 -0.63
N GLU A 122 -0.83 14.68 -1.59
CA GLU A 122 -1.25 14.16 -2.89
C GLU A 122 -2.16 12.94 -2.73
N LEU A 123 -1.77 11.95 -1.92
CA LEU A 123 -2.61 10.77 -1.66
C LEU A 123 -3.95 11.15 -1.01
N VAL A 124 -3.93 12.08 -0.05
CA VAL A 124 -5.13 12.56 0.64
C VAL A 124 -6.10 13.23 -0.32
N TYR A 125 -5.61 13.99 -1.29
CA TYR A 125 -6.46 14.70 -2.26
C TYR A 125 -6.91 13.82 -3.43
N MET A 126 -6.07 12.88 -3.87
CA MET A 126 -6.32 12.11 -5.09
C MET A 126 -7.06 10.80 -4.84
N MET A 127 -6.98 10.23 -3.64
CA MET A 127 -7.65 8.96 -3.31
C MET A 127 -9.02 9.22 -2.63
N GLU A 128 -10.03 9.52 -3.43
CA GLU A 128 -11.37 9.94 -2.94
C GLU A 128 -12.05 8.96 -1.98
N ASN A 129 -11.76 7.66 -2.10
CA ASN A 129 -12.35 6.63 -1.23
C ASN A 129 -11.51 6.35 0.03
N LEU A 130 -10.34 6.97 0.15
CA LEU A 130 -9.45 6.78 1.29
C LEU A 130 -10.08 7.35 2.55
N ARG A 131 -10.13 6.53 3.60
CA ARG A 131 -10.68 6.88 4.91
C ARG A 131 -9.58 6.93 5.97
N THR A 132 -8.59 6.04 5.85
CA THR A 132 -7.45 6.01 6.76
C THR A 132 -6.14 5.87 6.01
N LEU A 133 -5.19 6.74 6.32
CA LEU A 133 -3.82 6.68 5.81
C LEU A 133 -2.85 6.47 6.98
N TYR A 134 -2.13 5.35 6.96
CA TYR A 134 -1.08 5.00 7.90
C TYR A 134 0.28 5.23 7.23
N ILE A 135 1.08 6.12 7.83
CA ILE A 135 2.32 6.61 7.24
C ILE A 135 3.47 6.27 8.18
N THR A 136 4.48 5.58 7.66
CA THR A 136 5.82 5.64 8.23
C THR A 136 6.58 6.74 7.51
N TYR A 137 6.84 7.82 8.23
CA TYR A 137 7.55 8.98 7.73
C TYR A 137 9.03 8.87 8.09
N PHE A 138 9.86 8.54 7.10
CA PHE A 138 11.32 8.52 7.24
C PHE A 138 11.88 9.90 6.92
N HIS A 139 12.56 10.52 7.88
CA HIS A 139 13.26 11.77 7.68
C HIS A 139 14.71 11.62 8.13
N ASP A 140 15.65 12.10 7.33
CA ASP A 140 17.06 12.12 7.71
C ASP A 140 17.23 13.02 8.94
N SER A 141 17.80 12.45 10.00
CA SER A 141 17.98 13.04 11.34
C SER A 141 18.73 14.39 11.40
N ARG A 142 19.27 14.87 10.27
CA ARG A 142 20.18 16.02 10.21
C ARG A 142 19.53 17.37 9.93
N SER A 143 18.26 17.41 9.54
CA SER A 143 17.56 18.65 9.22
C SER A 143 16.57 19.02 10.32
N HIS A 144 16.85 20.09 11.05
CA HIS A 144 15.83 20.79 11.85
C HIS A 144 14.68 21.18 10.92
N ARG A 145 13.52 20.53 11.06
CA ARG A 145 12.37 20.81 10.20
C ARG A 145 11.03 20.79 10.95
N PRO A 146 10.02 21.46 10.35
CA PRO A 146 8.73 21.72 10.95
C PRO A 146 8.03 20.45 11.38
N ASP A 147 7.19 20.56 12.39
CA ASP A 147 6.30 19.49 12.81
C ASP A 147 5.38 19.10 11.63
N VAL A 148 5.74 18.00 10.94
CA VAL A 148 5.02 17.46 9.77
C VAL A 148 3.53 17.31 10.06
N VAL A 149 3.19 16.98 11.31
CA VAL A 149 1.80 16.90 11.75
C VAL A 149 1.08 18.24 11.60
N ASN A 150 1.74 19.35 11.94
CA ASN A 150 1.16 20.69 11.80
C ASN A 150 1.05 21.12 10.34
N LEU A 151 2.01 20.74 9.49
CA LEU A 151 1.90 20.96 8.05
C LEU A 151 0.72 20.20 7.47
N ILE A 152 0.57 18.91 7.78
CA ILE A 152 -0.57 18.11 7.33
C ILE A 152 -1.87 18.73 7.85
N ARG A 153 -1.96 19.11 9.13
CA ARG A 153 -3.17 19.76 9.68
C ARG A 153 -3.50 21.09 8.99
N HIS A 154 -2.49 21.82 8.53
CA HIS A 154 -2.70 23.10 7.87
C HIS A 154 -3.18 22.94 6.42
N TYR A 155 -2.70 21.92 5.72
CA TYR A 155 -2.92 21.74 4.28
C TYR A 155 -3.87 20.60 3.91
N ALA A 156 -4.20 19.68 4.80
CA ALA A 156 -5.18 18.62 4.55
C ALA A 156 -6.62 19.14 4.67
N PRO A 157 -7.63 18.42 4.14
CA PRO A 157 -9.03 18.78 4.33
C PRO A 157 -9.36 19.00 5.83
N PRO A 158 -10.19 20.00 6.18
CA PRO A 158 -10.48 20.32 7.58
C PRO A 158 -11.08 19.18 8.42
N THR A 159 -11.68 18.18 7.78
CA THR A 159 -12.21 16.97 8.43
C THR A 159 -11.12 15.99 8.86
N THR A 160 -9.88 16.17 8.37
CA THR A 160 -8.78 15.25 8.58
C THR A 160 -8.29 15.27 10.03
N ILE A 161 -8.39 14.12 10.70
CA ILE A 161 -7.84 13.94 12.05
C ILE A 161 -6.43 13.37 11.92
N VAL A 162 -5.42 14.19 12.24
CA VAL A 162 -4.00 13.79 12.23
C VAL A 162 -3.53 13.39 13.62
N THR A 163 -3.17 12.12 13.77
CA THR A 163 -2.65 11.53 15.00
C THR A 163 -1.20 11.07 14.80
N ARG A 164 -0.31 11.44 15.72
CA ARG A 164 1.05 10.90 15.80
C ARG A 164 1.09 9.84 16.90
N LYS A 165 1.53 8.61 16.58
CA LYS A 165 1.62 7.53 17.57
C LYS A 165 2.99 7.46 18.24
N TYR A 166 4.06 7.40 17.44
CA TYR A 166 5.46 7.31 17.88
C TYR A 166 6.39 7.83 16.76
N TYR A 167 7.71 7.90 16.97
CA TYR A 167 8.67 8.52 16.03
C TYR A 167 8.46 8.04 14.58
N GLY A 168 8.05 8.96 13.71
CA GLY A 168 7.81 8.69 12.28
C GLY A 168 6.40 8.15 11.94
N TYR A 169 5.62 7.63 12.88
CA TYR A 169 4.32 7.02 12.57
C TYR A 169 3.16 8.02 12.72
N ILE A 170 2.52 8.31 11.59
CA ILE A 170 1.40 9.24 11.48
C ILE A 170 0.18 8.48 10.96
N THR A 171 -0.99 8.78 11.52
CA THR A 171 -2.28 8.27 11.03
C THR A 171 -3.17 9.46 10.71
N LEU A 172 -3.74 9.47 9.51
CA LEU A 172 -4.75 10.43 9.07
C LEU A 172 -6.08 9.68 8.95
N ARG A 173 -7.14 10.22 9.53
CA ARG A 173 -8.53 9.80 9.27
C ARG A 173 -9.22 10.92 8.50
N LEU A 174 -9.74 10.61 7.31
CA LEU A 174 -10.26 11.58 6.33
C LEU A 174 -11.78 11.78 6.45
#